data_AF-A0A131YEA1-F1
#
_entry.id   AF-A0A131YEA1-F1
#
_cell.length_a   1.000
_cell.length_b   1.000
_cell.length_c   1.000
_cell.angle_alpha   90.00
_cell.angle_beta   90.00
_cell.angle_gamma   90.00
#
_symmetry.space_group_name_H-M   'P 1'
#
loop_
_entity.id
_entity.type
_entity.pdbx_description
1 polymer ?
#
loop_
_entity_poly.entity_id
_entity_poly.type
_entity_poly.pdbx_seq_one_letter_code
_entity_poly.pdbx_strand_id
1 'polypeptide(L)'
;MSSFLLRVCLMMTAIGTLAYSKSHSTRKPIGTGIEVNVRVLYDDGVAPSASYTEDHNVGSQPIGKKFEEIFQKVQEKFKQENVLIKVNAPKVKPLKNKDIRVLLNGSTTELDGQRTLLQLVKTQKQHISRKNEIVYFFTKTGIFSQGREDDNLPIRRTNVQTRGTFCSTNVSAAVVMYYEKEPEDFPFRATALIFGSTREFSLKSEDFKYMNDTFARCNKNVDTESTDEQNAH
;
A
#
# COMPACT_ATOMS: atom_id res chain seq x y z
N MET A 1 -66.29 -23.01 -0.40
CA MET A 1 -65.08 -22.91 0.46
C MET A 1 -63.83 -22.68 -0.40
N SER A 2 -63.72 -21.54 -1.10
CA SER A 2 -62.57 -21.31 -2.02
C SER A 2 -62.32 -19.83 -2.31
N SER A 3 -62.30 -18.96 -1.29
CA SER A 3 -61.92 -17.55 -1.52
C SER A 3 -61.22 -16.86 -0.34
N PHE A 4 -61.20 -17.47 0.85
CA PHE A 4 -60.57 -16.85 2.03
C PHE A 4 -59.07 -17.12 2.19
N LEU A 5 -58.51 -18.15 1.55
CA LEU A 5 -57.10 -18.53 1.72
C LEU A 5 -56.12 -17.76 0.80
N LEU A 6 -56.61 -17.06 -0.24
CA LEU A 6 -55.73 -16.33 -1.16
C LEU A 6 -55.44 -14.87 -0.74
N ARG A 7 -56.20 -14.31 0.21
CA ARG A 7 -56.03 -12.91 0.64
C ARG A 7 -55.09 -12.74 1.85
N VAL A 8 -54.66 -13.82 2.48
CA VAL A 8 -53.73 -13.76 3.63
C VAL A 8 -52.26 -13.81 3.16
N CYS A 9 -51.95 -14.29 1.96
CA CYS A 9 -50.57 -14.34 1.45
C CYS A 9 -50.05 -13.04 0.83
N LEU A 10 -50.89 -12.02 0.60
CA LEU A 10 -50.46 -10.75 -0.03
C LEU A 10 -50.19 -9.61 0.96
N MET A 11 -50.40 -9.81 2.27
CA MET A 11 -50.13 -8.79 3.29
C MET A 11 -48.78 -9.01 4.02
N MET A 12 -48.01 -10.04 3.64
CA MET A 12 -46.69 -10.35 4.23
C MET A 12 -45.50 -9.92 3.35
N THR A 13 -45.71 -9.14 2.29
CA THR A 13 -44.63 -8.61 1.43
C THR A 13 -44.39 -7.10 1.57
N ALA A 14 -45.02 -6.44 2.54
CA ALA A 14 -44.92 -4.98 2.73
C ALA A 14 -44.12 -4.52 3.96
N ILE A 15 -43.39 -5.42 4.64
CA ILE A 15 -42.50 -5.04 5.74
C ILE A 15 -41.19 -5.82 5.57
N GLY A 16 -40.20 -5.22 4.90
CA GLY A 16 -38.90 -5.87 4.82
C GLY A 16 -37.92 -5.44 3.74
N THR A 17 -38.22 -4.46 2.89
CA THR A 17 -37.13 -3.68 2.27
C THR A 17 -36.73 -2.58 3.24
N LEU A 18 -36.20 -2.99 4.40
CA LEU A 18 -35.25 -2.15 5.11
C LEU A 18 -34.20 -1.78 4.07
N ALA A 19 -34.19 -0.51 3.71
CA ALA A 19 -33.12 0.09 2.95
C ALA A 19 -31.82 -0.49 3.48
N TYR A 20 -31.11 -1.24 2.62
CA TYR A 20 -29.69 -1.50 2.82
C TYR A 20 -28.98 -0.15 2.61
N SER A 21 -29.23 0.76 3.54
CA SER A 21 -28.42 1.93 3.81
C SER A 21 -27.09 1.32 4.24
N LYS A 22 -26.22 1.16 3.23
CA LYS A 22 -24.80 0.93 3.43
C LYS A 22 -24.36 2.06 4.36
N SER A 23 -24.23 1.76 5.65
CA SER A 23 -23.78 2.71 6.66
C SER A 23 -22.43 3.25 6.19
N HIS A 24 -22.46 4.39 5.50
CA HIS A 24 -21.29 5.20 5.28
C HIS A 24 -20.92 5.65 6.68
N SER A 25 -19.94 4.97 7.27
CA SER A 25 -19.55 5.25 8.63
C SER A 25 -19.21 6.74 8.72
N THR A 26 -19.87 7.44 9.63
CA THR A 26 -19.66 8.85 9.99
C THR A 26 -18.33 9.04 10.74
N ARG A 27 -17.30 8.26 10.39
CA ARG A 27 -15.99 8.33 11.02
C ARG A 27 -15.38 9.68 10.67
N LYS A 28 -14.93 10.41 11.69
CA LYS A 28 -14.19 11.66 11.50
C LYS A 28 -12.96 11.36 10.64
N PRO A 29 -12.73 12.11 9.55
CA PRO A 29 -11.59 11.87 8.69
C PRO A 29 -10.28 12.14 9.43
N ILE A 30 -9.25 11.39 9.06
CA ILE A 30 -7.89 11.53 9.60
C ILE A 30 -6.89 11.82 8.48
N GLY A 31 -5.67 12.21 8.82
CA GLY A 31 -4.58 12.37 7.83
C GLY A 31 -4.62 13.68 7.04
N THR A 32 -5.55 14.61 7.31
CA THR A 32 -5.56 15.93 6.69
C THR A 32 -4.20 16.63 6.88
N GLY A 33 -3.62 17.12 5.77
CA GLY A 33 -2.30 17.77 5.77
C GLY A 33 -1.12 16.80 5.72
N ILE A 34 -1.35 15.49 5.71
CA ILE A 34 -0.29 14.49 5.58
C ILE A 34 0.08 14.30 4.11
N GLU A 35 1.30 14.70 3.78
CA GLU A 35 1.91 14.43 2.47
C GLU A 35 2.76 13.16 2.49
N VAL A 36 2.66 12.36 1.44
CA VAL A 36 3.38 11.10 1.26
C VAL A 36 4.28 11.22 0.05
N ASN A 37 5.59 11.17 0.26
CA ASN A 37 6.57 11.08 -0.82
C ASN A 37 6.76 9.62 -1.20
N VAL A 38 6.78 9.32 -2.50
CA VAL A 38 6.89 7.95 -2.99
C VAL A 38 8.15 7.77 -3.80
N ARG A 39 8.92 6.74 -3.48
CA ARG A 39 10.03 6.26 -4.31
C ARG A 39 9.73 4.84 -4.77
N VAL A 40 9.79 4.62 -6.07
CA VAL A 40 9.54 3.30 -6.67
C VAL A 40 10.84 2.76 -7.26
N LEU A 41 11.21 1.57 -6.81
CA LEU A 41 12.15 0.68 -7.47
C LEU A 41 11.36 -0.45 -8.13
N TYR A 42 11.76 -0.87 -9.32
CA TYR A 42 11.10 -1.98 -10.02
C TYR A 42 12.12 -2.86 -10.74
N ASP A 43 11.88 -4.16 -10.83
CA ASP A 43 12.73 -5.07 -11.59
C ASP A 43 12.24 -5.28 -13.03
N ASP A 44 13.03 -6.02 -13.81
CA ASP A 44 12.79 -6.28 -15.23
C ASP A 44 11.45 -7.01 -15.48
N GLY A 45 10.91 -7.72 -14.48
CA GLY A 45 9.59 -8.35 -14.59
C GLY A 45 8.45 -7.34 -14.62
N VAL A 46 8.65 -6.13 -14.10
CA VAL A 46 7.67 -5.04 -14.10
C VAL A 46 7.87 -4.08 -15.26
N ALA A 47 9.08 -4.02 -15.82
CA ALA A 47 9.37 -3.22 -17.00
C ALA A 47 8.39 -3.59 -18.13
N PRO A 48 7.89 -2.62 -18.91
CA PRO A 48 7.14 -2.95 -20.12
C PRO A 48 8.04 -3.85 -20.97
N SER A 49 7.56 -5.04 -21.31
CA SER A 49 8.21 -5.85 -22.33
C SER A 49 8.28 -4.97 -23.58
N ALA A 50 9.48 -4.65 -24.04
CA ALA A 50 9.71 -4.19 -25.40
C ALA A 50 9.36 -5.37 -26.32
N SER A 51 8.07 -5.66 -26.48
CA SER A 51 7.61 -6.65 -27.42
C SER A 51 7.85 -6.07 -28.79
N TYR A 52 8.82 -6.68 -29.47
CA TYR A 52 9.01 -6.66 -30.91
C TYR A 52 7.68 -6.94 -31.62
N THR A 53 6.93 -5.90 -31.92
CA THR A 53 6.06 -5.83 -33.08
C THR A 53 6.22 -4.43 -33.61
N GLU A 54 7.01 -4.31 -34.69
CA GLU A 54 6.80 -3.28 -35.69
C GLU A 54 5.36 -3.44 -36.20
N ASP A 55 4.41 -2.89 -35.47
CA ASP A 55 3.12 -2.54 -36.04
C ASP A 55 2.53 -1.38 -35.24
N HIS A 56 2.14 -0.37 -35.99
CA HIS A 56 1.89 0.97 -35.52
C HIS A 56 0.66 1.05 -34.58
N ASN A 57 0.77 1.89 -33.54
CA ASN A 57 -0.31 2.51 -32.75
C ASN A 57 -0.98 1.70 -31.61
N VAL A 58 -0.21 1.17 -30.66
CA VAL A 58 -0.68 1.08 -29.26
C VAL A 58 0.39 1.63 -28.35
N GLY A 59 0.30 2.94 -28.05
CA GLY A 59 1.30 3.68 -27.29
C GLY A 59 1.54 3.07 -25.91
N SER A 60 2.67 2.40 -25.71
CA SER A 60 3.09 1.96 -24.39
C SER A 60 3.29 3.18 -23.50
N GLN A 61 2.46 3.32 -22.45
CA GLN A 61 2.57 4.41 -21.50
C GLN A 61 3.92 4.38 -20.78
N PRO A 62 4.62 5.53 -20.59
CA PRO A 62 5.84 5.56 -19.81
C PRO A 62 5.63 4.96 -18.41
N ILE A 63 6.57 4.12 -17.96
CA ILE A 63 6.47 3.42 -16.66
C ILE A 63 6.26 4.38 -15.48
N GLY A 64 6.81 5.60 -15.56
CA GLY A 64 6.57 6.67 -14.58
C GLY A 64 5.09 7.02 -14.44
N LYS A 65 4.43 7.30 -15.57
CA LYS A 65 3.00 7.63 -15.62
C LYS A 65 2.12 6.48 -15.12
N LYS A 66 2.54 5.23 -15.40
CA LYS A 66 1.86 4.04 -14.86
C LYS A 66 1.87 4.02 -13.33
N PHE A 67 3.01 4.32 -12.71
CA PHE A 67 3.08 4.39 -11.25
C PHE A 67 2.39 5.63 -10.68
N GLU A 68 2.38 6.77 -11.38
CA GLU A 68 1.54 7.92 -11.00
C GLU A 68 0.07 7.52 -10.87
N GLU A 69 -0.48 6.82 -11.86
CA GLU A 69 -1.87 6.33 -11.83
C GLU A 69 -2.13 5.33 -10.70
N ILE A 70 -1.19 4.41 -10.45
CA ILE A 70 -1.28 3.46 -9.33
C ILE A 70 -1.38 4.21 -8.00
N PHE A 71 -0.51 5.17 -7.76
CA PHE A 71 -0.47 5.89 -6.50
C PHE A 71 -1.59 6.92 -6.35
N GLN A 72 -2.12 7.44 -7.46
CA GLN A 72 -3.38 8.20 -7.45
C GLN A 72 -4.53 7.32 -6.96
N LYS A 73 -4.66 6.09 -7.48
CA LYS A 73 -5.68 5.15 -7.01
C LYS A 73 -5.48 4.70 -5.56
N VAL A 74 -4.23 4.56 -5.10
CA VAL A 74 -3.94 4.33 -3.66
C VAL A 74 -4.50 5.47 -2.82
N GLN A 75 -4.25 6.74 -3.22
CA GLN A 75 -4.80 7.91 -2.55
C GLN A 75 -6.34 7.88 -2.54
N GLU A 76 -6.96 7.52 -3.66
CA GLU A 76 -8.43 7.41 -3.77
C GLU A 76 -8.99 6.31 -2.84
N LYS A 77 -8.35 5.14 -2.73
CA LYS A 77 -8.75 4.09 -1.78
C LYS A 77 -8.68 4.58 -0.32
N PHE A 78 -7.61 5.29 0.06
CA PHE A 78 -7.54 5.89 1.39
C PHE A 78 -8.65 6.93 1.62
N LYS A 79 -8.93 7.77 0.61
CA LYS A 79 -10.02 8.75 0.70
C LYS A 79 -11.39 8.08 0.90
N GLN A 80 -11.67 6.97 0.20
CA GLN A 80 -12.89 6.18 0.38
C GLN A 80 -13.00 5.60 1.80
N GLU A 81 -11.87 5.32 2.44
CA GLU A 81 -11.77 4.88 3.83
C GLU A 81 -11.67 6.06 4.82
N ASN A 82 -12.02 7.30 4.45
CA ASN A 82 -11.92 8.50 5.30
C ASN A 82 -10.50 8.82 5.83
N VAL A 83 -9.46 8.43 5.09
CA VAL A 83 -8.06 8.80 5.35
C VAL A 83 -7.59 9.78 4.26
N LEU A 84 -7.47 11.06 4.63
CA LEU A 84 -7.26 12.18 3.72
C LEU A 84 -5.78 12.56 3.55
N ILE A 85 -5.01 11.71 2.90
CA ILE A 85 -3.60 11.97 2.57
C ILE A 85 -3.44 12.61 1.18
N LYS A 86 -2.29 13.26 0.95
CA LYS A 86 -1.83 13.66 -0.38
C LYS A 86 -0.61 12.83 -0.77
N VAL A 87 -0.71 12.07 -1.86
CA VAL A 87 0.39 11.27 -2.41
C VAL A 87 1.05 12.08 -3.52
N ASN A 88 2.33 12.43 -3.32
CA ASN A 88 3.11 13.16 -4.32
C ASN A 88 3.53 12.23 -5.46
N ALA A 89 3.82 12.82 -6.63
CA ALA A 89 4.27 12.07 -7.80
C ALA A 89 5.49 11.17 -7.47
N PRO A 90 5.44 9.88 -7.83
CA PRO A 90 6.49 8.93 -7.47
C PRO A 90 7.79 9.20 -8.21
N LYS A 91 8.92 9.11 -7.50
CA LYS A 91 10.25 9.03 -8.09
C LYS A 91 10.53 7.58 -8.50
N VAL A 92 10.33 7.29 -9.78
CA VAL A 92 10.44 5.92 -10.33
C VAL A 92 11.83 5.66 -10.90
N LYS A 93 12.46 4.56 -10.51
CA LYS A 93 13.76 4.12 -11.03
C LYS A 93 13.81 2.59 -11.19
N PRO A 94 14.50 2.06 -12.21
CA PRO A 94 14.78 0.64 -12.28
C PRO A 94 15.69 0.21 -11.11
N LEU A 95 15.53 -1.04 -10.68
CA LEU A 95 16.35 -1.63 -9.64
C LEU A 95 17.75 -1.92 -10.19
N LYS A 96 18.73 -1.10 -9.78
CA LYS A 96 20.14 -1.29 -10.18
C LYS A 96 20.88 -2.29 -9.29
N ASN A 97 20.63 -2.25 -7.98
CA ASN A 97 21.27 -3.14 -7.02
C ASN A 97 20.46 -4.44 -6.90
N LYS A 98 20.94 -5.51 -7.54
CA LYS A 98 20.29 -6.82 -7.52
C LYS A 98 20.35 -7.49 -6.14
N ASP A 99 21.26 -7.09 -5.26
CA ASP A 99 21.37 -7.66 -3.91
C ASP A 99 20.12 -7.43 -3.07
N ILE A 100 19.30 -6.42 -3.41
CA ILE A 100 17.99 -6.20 -2.78
C ILE A 100 17.11 -7.45 -2.90
N ARG A 101 17.22 -8.20 -4.00
CA ARG A 101 16.47 -9.44 -4.24
C ARG A 101 17.13 -10.59 -3.49
N VAL A 102 16.64 -10.89 -2.30
CA VAL A 102 17.11 -12.05 -1.54
C VAL A 102 16.23 -13.24 -1.88
N LEU A 103 16.82 -14.30 -2.43
CA LEU A 103 16.10 -15.51 -2.80
C LEU A 103 15.66 -16.32 -1.57
N LEU A 104 14.49 -16.94 -1.69
CA LEU A 104 14.01 -17.93 -0.73
C LEU A 104 14.95 -19.14 -0.74
N ASN A 105 15.28 -19.68 0.43
CA ASN A 105 16.14 -20.85 0.54
C ASN A 105 15.59 -22.02 -0.31
N GLY A 106 16.44 -22.61 -1.15
CA GLY A 106 16.06 -23.69 -2.05
C GLY A 106 15.30 -23.25 -3.32
N SER A 107 15.05 -21.95 -3.49
CA SER A 107 14.49 -21.38 -4.71
C SER A 107 15.55 -20.62 -5.51
N THR A 108 15.45 -20.68 -6.84
CA THR A 108 16.27 -19.89 -7.77
C THR A 108 15.55 -18.65 -8.30
N THR A 109 14.25 -18.55 -8.05
CA THR A 109 13.40 -17.49 -8.62
C THR A 109 12.67 -16.70 -7.56
N GLU A 110 12.16 -17.34 -6.51
CA GLU A 110 11.26 -16.72 -5.53
C GLU A 110 12.02 -15.90 -4.49
N LEU A 111 11.40 -14.82 -4.02
CA LEU A 111 11.98 -13.93 -3.02
C LEU A 111 11.62 -14.37 -1.60
N ASP A 112 12.62 -14.34 -0.72
CA ASP A 112 12.39 -14.21 0.72
C ASP A 112 11.96 -12.77 1.00
N GLY A 113 10.67 -12.57 1.25
CA GLY A 113 10.07 -11.24 1.41
C GLY A 113 10.63 -10.46 2.59
N GLN A 114 10.91 -11.12 3.72
CA GLN A 114 11.42 -10.44 4.90
C GLN A 114 12.88 -10.05 4.72
N ARG A 115 13.72 -10.95 4.19
CA ARG A 115 15.14 -10.63 3.94
C ARG A 115 15.29 -9.60 2.82
N THR A 116 14.45 -9.67 1.78
CA THR A 116 14.37 -8.66 0.71
C THR A 116 13.98 -7.29 1.29
N LEU A 117 12.97 -7.22 2.17
CA LEU A 117 12.59 -5.98 2.83
C LEU A 117 13.74 -5.39 3.68
N LEU A 118 14.45 -6.23 4.44
CA LEU A 118 15.59 -5.79 5.24
C LEU A 118 16.71 -5.21 4.37
N GLN A 119 17.00 -5.84 3.24
CA GLN A 119 18.01 -5.35 2.31
C GLN A 119 17.54 -4.07 1.58
N LEU A 120 16.25 -3.95 1.25
CA LEU A 120 15.66 -2.71 0.73
C LEU A 120 15.85 -1.55 1.72
N VAL A 121 15.47 -1.76 2.98
CA VAL A 121 15.66 -0.78 4.07
C VAL A 121 17.13 -0.38 4.20
N LYS A 122 18.03 -1.37 4.26
CA LYS A 122 19.47 -1.14 4.44
C LYS A 122 20.06 -0.32 3.31
N THR A 123 19.76 -0.68 2.06
CA THR A 123 20.34 -0.04 0.87
C THR A 123 19.75 1.35 0.59
N GLN A 124 18.49 1.59 0.98
CA GLN A 124 17.81 2.86 0.71
C GLN A 124 17.94 3.88 1.84
N LYS A 125 18.47 3.50 3.01
CA LYS A 125 18.64 4.39 4.17
C LYS A 125 19.36 5.70 3.82
N GLN A 126 20.39 5.67 2.98
CA GLN A 126 21.17 6.85 2.57
C GLN A 126 20.48 7.68 1.46
N HIS A 127 19.41 7.17 0.86
CA HIS A 127 18.71 7.81 -0.25
C HIS A 127 17.39 8.47 0.16
N ILE A 128 16.97 8.24 1.42
CA ILE A 128 15.78 8.84 2.02
C ILE A 128 16.21 10.11 2.73
N SER A 129 15.72 11.24 2.23
CA SER A 129 15.96 12.54 2.85
C SER A 129 14.77 13.04 3.69
N ARG A 130 13.61 12.37 3.61
CA ARG A 130 12.38 12.81 4.30
C ARG A 130 11.74 11.66 5.06
N LYS A 131 11.31 11.92 6.29
CA LYS A 131 10.64 10.93 7.15
C LYS A 131 9.25 10.52 6.63
N ASN A 132 8.65 11.32 5.75
CA ASN A 132 7.40 11.02 5.05
C ASN A 132 7.62 10.41 3.65
N GLU A 133 8.82 9.93 3.33
CA GLU A 133 9.09 9.15 2.11
C GLU A 133 8.92 7.65 2.37
N ILE A 134 8.20 6.96 1.48
CA ILE A 134 8.06 5.50 1.47
C ILE A 134 8.74 4.94 0.22
N VAL A 135 9.58 3.92 0.41
CA VAL A 135 10.26 3.23 -0.69
C VAL A 135 9.56 1.91 -1.01
N TYR A 136 9.11 1.76 -2.25
CA TYR A 136 8.50 0.54 -2.75
C TYR A 136 9.46 -0.18 -3.69
N PHE A 137 9.59 -1.49 -3.53
CA PHE A 137 10.16 -2.37 -4.53
C PHE A 137 9.04 -3.20 -5.17
N PHE A 138 8.72 -2.93 -6.43
CA PHE A 138 7.74 -3.67 -7.22
C PHE A 138 8.41 -4.80 -8.03
N THR A 139 7.80 -5.98 -8.01
CA THR A 139 8.28 -7.16 -8.74
C THR A 139 7.13 -8.06 -9.19
N LYS A 140 7.27 -8.76 -10.33
CA LYS A 140 6.36 -9.88 -10.69
C LYS A 140 6.79 -11.21 -10.06
N THR A 141 7.97 -11.25 -9.45
CA THR A 141 8.49 -12.42 -8.74
C THR A 141 7.64 -12.72 -7.50
N GLY A 142 7.38 -13.99 -7.20
CA GLY A 142 6.65 -14.33 -5.98
C GLY A 142 7.44 -13.95 -4.73
N ILE A 143 6.72 -13.48 -3.73
CA ILE A 143 7.25 -13.04 -2.44
C ILE A 143 6.75 -14.03 -1.41
N PHE A 144 7.65 -14.60 -0.61
CA PHE A 144 7.31 -15.60 0.40
C PHE A 144 7.80 -15.18 1.78
N SER A 145 7.00 -15.47 2.80
CA SER A 145 7.45 -15.47 4.20
C SER A 145 7.71 -16.89 4.65
N GLN A 146 8.61 -17.08 5.62
CA GLN A 146 8.72 -18.37 6.31
C GLN A 146 7.35 -18.77 6.91
N GLY A 147 7.07 -20.07 6.88
CA GLY A 147 5.86 -20.66 7.45
C GLY A 147 5.85 -20.58 8.97
N ARG A 148 4.83 -21.18 9.58
CA ARG A 148 4.80 -21.34 11.04
C ARG A 148 5.76 -22.45 11.45
N GLU A 149 6.15 -22.45 12.73
CA GLU A 149 7.13 -23.40 13.29
C GLU A 149 6.76 -24.88 13.09
N ASP A 150 5.48 -25.17 12.87
CA ASP A 150 4.92 -26.53 12.76
C ASP A 150 5.06 -27.17 11.37
N ASP A 151 4.97 -26.39 10.29
CA ASP A 151 5.08 -26.93 8.91
C ASP A 151 6.27 -26.40 8.11
N ASN A 152 6.88 -25.27 8.53
CA ASN A 152 7.93 -24.54 7.81
C ASN A 152 7.60 -24.25 6.33
N LEU A 153 6.33 -24.32 5.91
CA LEU A 153 5.95 -24.16 4.52
C LEU A 153 5.96 -22.68 4.13
N PRO A 154 6.70 -22.29 3.06
CA PRO A 154 6.72 -20.90 2.62
C PRO A 154 5.31 -20.40 2.27
N ILE A 155 4.89 -19.30 2.89
CA ILE A 155 3.59 -18.69 2.64
C ILE A 155 3.75 -17.57 1.62
N ARG A 156 3.07 -17.69 0.49
CA ARG A 156 3.05 -16.65 -0.54
C ARG A 156 2.39 -15.37 -0.01
N ARG A 157 3.03 -14.23 -0.24
CA ARG A 157 2.57 -12.89 0.13
C ARG A 157 2.45 -12.03 -1.12
N THR A 158 1.50 -11.11 -1.07
CA THR A 158 1.33 -10.06 -2.09
C THR A 158 2.22 -8.85 -1.79
N ASN A 159 2.59 -8.66 -0.53
CA ASN A 159 3.43 -7.57 -0.05
C ASN A 159 4.06 -7.93 1.32
N VAL A 160 5.19 -7.31 1.61
CA VAL A 160 5.84 -7.29 2.93
C VAL A 160 6.39 -5.89 3.17
N GLN A 161 6.22 -5.34 4.36
CA GLN A 161 6.51 -3.93 4.65
C GLN A 161 6.96 -3.69 6.08
N THR A 162 7.60 -2.55 6.30
CA THR A 162 7.80 -2.02 7.64
C THR A 162 6.47 -1.56 8.22
N ARG A 163 6.24 -1.77 9.52
CA ARG A 163 4.95 -1.48 10.17
C ARG A 163 5.03 -0.23 11.02
N GLY A 164 4.07 0.68 10.86
CA GLY A 164 3.97 1.90 11.67
C GLY A 164 5.23 2.78 11.61
N THR A 165 5.99 2.75 10.52
CA THR A 165 7.27 3.48 10.40
C THR A 165 7.14 4.86 9.78
N PHE A 166 5.96 5.21 9.26
CA PHE A 166 5.77 6.50 8.59
C PHE A 166 6.05 7.66 9.56
N CYS A 167 6.76 8.68 9.07
CA CYS A 167 7.23 9.83 9.85
C CYS A 167 8.07 9.49 11.09
N SER A 168 8.71 8.31 11.11
CA SER A 168 9.67 7.92 12.15
C SER A 168 11.12 8.07 11.67
N THR A 169 12.09 7.74 12.54
CA THR A 169 13.51 7.61 12.17
C THR A 169 13.80 6.32 11.38
N ASN A 170 12.87 5.36 11.40
CA ASN A 170 12.98 4.13 10.62
C ASN A 170 12.55 4.39 9.17
N VAL A 171 13.28 3.77 8.24
CA VAL A 171 12.93 3.76 6.82
C VAL A 171 11.55 3.12 6.64
N SER A 172 10.64 3.83 5.98
CA SER A 172 9.38 3.26 5.53
C SER A 172 9.56 2.59 4.19
N ALA A 173 9.33 1.28 4.12
CA ALA A 173 9.54 0.53 2.89
C ALA A 173 8.58 -0.66 2.75
N ALA A 174 8.34 -1.05 1.48
CA ALA A 174 7.56 -2.22 1.13
C ALA A 174 8.14 -2.94 -0.09
N VAL A 175 8.10 -4.27 -0.07
CA VAL A 175 8.25 -5.14 -1.25
C VAL A 175 6.85 -5.53 -1.67
N VAL A 176 6.49 -5.27 -2.92
CA VAL A 176 5.11 -5.36 -3.42
C VAL A 176 5.08 -6.16 -4.71
N MET A 177 4.22 -7.17 -4.77
CA MET A 177 3.95 -7.89 -5.99
C MET A 177 3.24 -6.93 -6.97
N TYR A 178 3.73 -6.85 -8.20
CA TYR A 178 3.10 -6.08 -9.25
C TYR A 178 2.04 -6.95 -9.93
N TYR A 179 0.80 -6.46 -9.97
CA TYR A 179 -0.32 -7.14 -10.62
C TYR A 179 -1.10 -6.13 -11.47
N GLU A 180 -1.49 -6.51 -12.69
CA GLU A 180 -2.05 -5.56 -13.66
C GLU A 180 -3.52 -5.24 -13.44
N LYS A 181 -4.27 -6.21 -12.89
CA LYS A 181 -5.66 -6.02 -12.51
C LYS A 181 -5.69 -5.45 -11.09
N GLU A 182 -6.21 -4.24 -10.92
CA GLU A 182 -6.21 -3.51 -9.63
C GLU A 182 -4.80 -3.26 -9.06
N PRO A 183 -3.91 -2.60 -9.83
CA PRO A 183 -2.49 -2.45 -9.48
C PRO A 183 -2.24 -1.64 -8.21
N GLU A 184 -3.26 -0.91 -7.72
CA GLU A 184 -3.23 -0.15 -6.48
C GLU A 184 -3.45 -1.00 -5.22
N ASP A 185 -3.99 -2.22 -5.34
CA ASP A 185 -4.48 -2.94 -4.17
C ASP A 185 -3.36 -3.32 -3.20
N PHE A 186 -2.32 -4.00 -3.68
CA PHE A 186 -1.19 -4.41 -2.84
C PHE A 186 -0.37 -3.24 -2.27
N PRO A 187 -0.05 -2.17 -3.02
CA PRO A 187 0.59 -1.01 -2.40
C PRO A 187 -0.33 -0.30 -1.40
N PHE A 188 -1.66 -0.25 -1.60
CA PHE A 188 -2.59 0.27 -0.61
C PHE A 188 -2.51 -0.50 0.72
N ARG A 189 -2.56 -1.84 0.66
CA ARG A 189 -2.46 -2.71 1.85
C ARG A 189 -1.14 -2.50 2.61
N ALA A 190 -0.02 -2.46 1.87
CA ALA A 190 1.29 -2.18 2.45
C ALA A 190 1.35 -0.80 3.09
N THR A 191 0.82 0.22 2.41
CA THR A 191 0.77 1.61 2.92
C THR A 191 -0.04 1.70 4.20
N ALA A 192 -1.18 1.00 4.29
CA ALA A 192 -2.02 1.01 5.48
C ALA A 192 -1.27 0.50 6.71
N LEU A 193 -0.51 -0.60 6.56
CA LEU A 193 0.33 -1.14 7.63
C LEU A 193 1.54 -0.24 7.94
N ILE A 194 2.14 0.43 6.95
CA ILE A 194 3.19 1.44 7.15
C ILE A 194 2.65 2.63 7.96
N PHE A 195 1.40 3.02 7.73
CA PHE A 195 0.67 4.01 8.52
C PHE A 195 0.24 3.50 9.89
N GLY A 196 0.48 2.23 10.23
CA GLY A 196 0.19 1.70 11.56
C GLY A 196 -1.17 1.03 11.69
N SER A 197 -1.92 0.84 10.61
CA SER A 197 -3.07 -0.07 10.62
C SER A 197 -2.63 -1.46 11.10
N THR A 198 -3.53 -2.16 11.79
CA THR A 198 -3.33 -3.56 12.21
C THR A 198 -3.85 -4.54 11.17
N ARG A 199 -4.56 -4.05 10.16
CA ARG A 199 -5.26 -4.82 9.14
C ARG A 199 -4.82 -4.43 7.74
N GLU A 200 -4.74 -5.42 6.87
CA GLU A 200 -4.33 -5.25 5.47
C GLU A 200 -5.52 -4.91 4.56
N PHE A 201 -6.69 -5.53 4.77
CA PHE A 201 -7.78 -5.52 3.78
C PHE A 201 -8.82 -4.42 3.97
N SER A 202 -9.13 -4.05 5.21
CA SER A 202 -10.13 -3.03 5.53
C SER A 202 -9.80 -2.33 6.82
N LEU A 203 -10.03 -1.01 6.84
CA LEU A 203 -9.79 -0.18 8.01
C LEU A 203 -11.03 -0.21 8.90
N LYS A 204 -10.88 -0.63 10.16
CA LYS A 204 -11.92 -0.39 11.18
C LYS A 204 -11.47 0.67 12.18
N SER A 205 -12.39 1.05 13.05
CA SER A 205 -12.24 2.18 13.97
C SER A 205 -10.94 2.17 14.77
N GLU A 206 -10.45 1.00 15.18
CA GLU A 206 -9.19 0.89 15.93
C GLU A 206 -7.96 1.30 15.10
N ASP A 207 -7.96 1.04 13.78
CA ASP A 207 -6.83 1.41 12.91
C ASP A 207 -6.69 2.93 12.82
N PHE A 208 -7.79 3.68 12.89
CA PHE A 208 -7.74 5.14 12.82
C PHE A 208 -6.98 5.74 13.99
N LYS A 209 -7.05 5.11 15.17
CA LYS A 209 -6.24 5.51 16.33
C LYS A 209 -4.76 5.30 16.03
N TYR A 210 -4.36 4.09 15.63
CA TYR A 210 -2.95 3.77 15.34
C TYR A 210 -2.38 4.57 14.16
N MET A 211 -3.21 4.87 13.16
CA MET A 211 -2.85 5.72 12.03
C MET A 211 -2.67 7.17 12.46
N ASN A 212 -3.55 7.72 13.30
CA ASN A 212 -3.35 9.05 13.88
C ASN A 212 -2.09 9.14 14.73
N ASP A 213 -1.80 8.13 15.56
CA ASP A 213 -0.58 8.08 16.36
C ASP A 213 0.67 8.09 15.46
N THR A 214 0.57 7.45 14.29
CA THR A 214 1.60 7.47 13.26
C THR A 214 1.73 8.83 12.59
N PHE A 215 0.62 9.44 12.17
CA PHE A 215 0.59 10.76 11.52
C PHE A 215 1.01 11.90 12.45
N ALA A 216 0.76 11.79 13.76
CA ALA A 216 1.17 12.78 14.75
C ALA A 216 2.70 12.97 14.77
N ARG A 217 3.49 11.97 14.33
CA ARG A 217 4.94 12.10 14.20
C ARG A 217 5.36 13.02 13.07
N CYS A 218 4.53 13.22 12.04
CA CYS A 218 4.88 14.11 10.93
C CYS A 218 5.00 15.56 11.38
N ASN A 219 4.16 16.01 12.32
CA ASN A 219 4.13 17.39 12.80
C ASN A 219 5.24 17.67 13.83
N LYS A 220 5.52 16.72 14.73
CA LYS A 220 6.57 16.86 15.75
C LYS A 220 7.98 17.06 15.17
N ASN A 221 8.19 16.64 13.93
CA ASN A 221 9.49 16.74 13.27
C ASN A 221 9.71 18.08 12.57
N VAL A 222 8.65 18.88 12.33
CA VAL A 222 8.78 20.22 11.75
C VAL A 222 9.35 21.19 12.79
N ASP A 223 9.00 21.01 14.07
CA ASP A 223 9.46 21.87 15.16
C ASP A 223 10.95 21.62 15.52
N THR A 224 11.51 20.46 15.18
CA THR A 224 12.93 20.18 15.47
C THR A 224 13.85 20.76 14.39
N GLU A 225 13.44 20.77 13.12
CA GLU A 225 14.25 21.37 12.04
C GLU A 225 14.27 22.91 12.10
N SER A 226 13.24 23.56 12.66
CA SER A 226 13.20 25.03 12.82
C SER A 226 13.99 25.55 14.03
N THR A 227 14.30 24.70 15.01
CA THR A 227 15.03 25.12 16.22
C THR A 227 16.55 25.05 16.03
N ASP A 228 17.05 24.19 15.13
CA ASP A 228 18.48 24.08 14.82
C ASP A 228 18.98 25.21 13.91
N GLU A 229 18.09 25.86 13.14
CA GLU A 229 18.44 26.98 12.26
C GLU A 229 18.49 28.34 13.01
N GLN A 230 17.90 28.43 14.21
CA GLN A 230 17.93 29.64 15.06
C GLN A 230 19.11 29.70 16.04
N ASN A 231 19.85 28.60 16.22
CA ASN A 231 21.03 28.55 17.11
C ASN A 231 22.38 28.58 16.36
N ALA A 232 22.36 28.88 15.04
CA ALA A 232 23.53 28.94 14.19
C ALA A 232 23.95 30.38 13.78
N HIS A 233 23.51 31.40 14.53
CA HIS A 233 23.95 32.79 14.38
C HIS A 233 24.44 33.38 15.69
#